data_AF-A0A947V8B1-F1
#
_entry.id   AF-A0A947V8B1-F1
#
_cell.length_a   1.000
_cell.length_b   1.000
_cell.length_c   1.000
_cell.angle_alpha   90.00
_cell.angle_beta   90.00
_cell.angle_gamma   90.00
#
_symmetry.space_group_name_H-M   'P 1'
#
loop_
_entity.id
_entity.type
_entity.pdbx_description
1 polymer ?
#
loop_
_entity_poly.entity_id
_entity_poly.type
_entity_poly.pdbx_seq_one_letter_code
_entity_poly.pdbx_strand_id
1 'polypeptide(L)' 'MNTQELAAMALKLDPAERFDLVDRVLHSLDKPDQEIDRLWLNEAEHRLAACRAGKVQGIPAEEILGE' A
#
# COMPACT_ATOMS: atom_id res chain seq x y z
N MET A 1 26.39 -0.92 10.44
CA MET A 1 25.88 -1.92 9.50
C MET A 1 24.98 -1.22 8.50
N ASN A 2 25.29 -1.29 7.21
CA ASN A 2 24.53 -0.62 6.14
C ASN A 2 23.54 -1.57 5.45
N THR A 3 22.72 -1.06 4.54
CA THR A 3 21.70 -1.84 3.82
C THR A 3 22.30 -2.92 2.93
N GLN A 4 23.48 -2.69 2.33
CA GLN A 4 24.19 -3.67 1.51
C GLN A 4 24.70 -4.85 2.35
N GLU A 5 25.25 -4.57 3.52
CA GLU A 5 25.72 -5.59 4.47
C GLU A 5 24.55 -6.45 4.99
N LEU A 6 23.42 -5.82 5.32
CA LEU A 6 22.19 -6.52 5.73
C LEU A 6 21.63 -7.42 4.62
N ALA A 7 21.57 -6.91 3.39
CA ALA A 7 21.11 -7.70 2.24
C ALA A 7 22.03 -8.90 1.98
N ALA A 8 23.34 -8.71 2.06
CA ALA A 8 24.31 -9.80 1.92
C ALA A 8 24.17 -10.87 3.01
N MET A 9 23.77 -10.49 4.22
CA MET A 9 23.47 -11.45 5.30
C MET A 9 22.13 -12.17 5.04
N ALA A 10 21.08 -11.45 4.66
CA ALA A 10 19.77 -12.02 4.35
C ALA A 10 19.81 -13.03 3.19
N LEU A 11 20.66 -12.79 2.19
CA LEU A 11 20.84 -13.70 1.05
C LEU A 11 21.57 -15.01 1.41
N LYS A 12 22.22 -15.10 2.59
CA LYS A 12 22.82 -16.34 3.10
C LYS A 12 21.81 -17.26 3.78
N LEU A 13 20.63 -16.74 4.12
CA LEU A 13 19.54 -17.53 4.69
C LEU A 13 18.97 -18.47 3.63
N ASP A 14 18.39 -19.57 4.09
CA ASP A 14 17.64 -20.46 3.22
C ASP A 14 16.38 -19.75 2.66
N PRO A 15 15.73 -20.29 1.63
CA PRO A 15 14.57 -19.64 1.02
C PRO A 15 13.41 -19.36 1.98
N ALA A 16 13.16 -20.21 2.98
CA ALA A 16 12.05 -20.05 3.92
C ALA A 16 12.36 -18.94 4.94
N GLU A 17 13.55 -18.96 5.53
CA GLU A 17 14.01 -17.94 6.47
C GLU A 17 14.08 -16.55 5.81
N ARG A 18 14.47 -16.51 4.52
CA ARG A 18 14.48 -15.26 3.75
C ARG A 18 13.07 -14.73 3.55
N PHE A 19 12.11 -15.60 3.25
CA PHE A 19 10.72 -15.21 3.11
C PHE A 19 10.17 -14.66 4.43
N ASP A 20 10.41 -15.36 5.54
CA ASP A 20 10.03 -14.91 6.88
C ASP A 20 10.62 -13.53 7.23
N LEU A 21 11.88 -13.28 6.86
CA LEU A 21 12.52 -11.98 7.07
C LEU A 21 11.86 -10.88 6.24
N VAL A 22 11.59 -11.14 4.97
CA VAL A 22 10.89 -10.18 4.09
C VAL A 22 9.51 -9.85 4.65
N ASP A 23 8.77 -10.87 5.08
CA ASP A 23 7.43 -10.69 5.62
C ASP A 23 7.43 -9.81 6.88
N ARG A 24 8.37 -10.04 7.80
CA ARG A 24 8.55 -9.19 8.99
C ARG A 24 8.90 -7.75 8.65
N VAL A 25 9.77 -7.54 7.66
CA VAL A 25 10.13 -6.19 7.21
C VAL A 25 8.91 -5.50 6.61
N LEU A 26 8.14 -6.18 5.75
CA LEU A 26 6.93 -5.63 5.15
C LEU A 26 5.89 -5.25 6.22
N HIS A 27 5.61 -6.14 7.17
CA HIS A 27 4.73 -5.84 8.30
C HIS A 27 5.22 -4.68 9.18
N SER A 28 6.53 -4.43 9.24
CA SER A 28 7.06 -3.27 9.97
C SER A 28 6.81 -1.93 9.28
N LEU A 29 6.56 -1.97 7.97
CA LEU A 29 6.22 -0.80 7.14
C LEU A 29 4.71 -0.56 7.12
N ASP A 30 3.91 -1.63 7.22
CA ASP A 30 2.45 -1.58 7.27
C ASP A 30 1.94 -1.25 8.68
N LYS A 31 2.35 -0.09 9.20
CA LYS A 31 1.86 0.43 10.48
C LYS A 31 0.67 1.34 10.23
N PRO A 32 -0.51 1.02 10.79
CA PRO A 32 -1.66 1.91 10.72
C PRO A 32 -1.30 3.27 11.31
N ASP A 33 -1.53 4.33 10.54
CA ASP A 33 -1.39 5.70 10.98
C ASP A 33 -2.77 6.35 10.94
N GLN A 34 -3.32 6.60 12.14
CA GLN A 34 -4.66 7.14 12.30
C GLN A 34 -4.84 8.52 11.67
N GLU A 35 -3.76 9.31 11.56
CA GLU A 35 -3.83 10.61 10.89
C GLU A 35 -3.94 10.42 9.38
N ILE A 36 -3.14 9.51 8.81
CA ILE A 36 -3.24 9.14 7.40
C ILE A 36 -4.63 8.58 7.10
N ASP A 37 -5.14 7.66 7.90
CA ASP A 37 -6.47 7.07 7.73
C ASP A 37 -7.57 8.15 7.72
N ARG A 38 -7.48 9.12 8.63
CA ARG A 38 -8.42 10.25 8.69
C ARG A 38 -8.34 11.13 7.44
N LEU A 39 -7.13 11.41 6.93
CA LEU A 39 -6.94 12.19 5.72
C LEU A 39 -7.48 11.46 4.48
N TRP A 40 -7.25 10.15 4.38
CA TRP A 40 -7.81 9.31 3.32
C TRP A 40 -9.34 9.27 3.36
N LEU A 41 -9.94 9.15 4.54
CA LEU A 41 -11.39 9.17 4.70
C LEU A 41 -11.97 10.50 4.20
N ASN A 42 -11.37 11.63 4.61
CA ASN A 42 -11.83 12.95 4.20
C ASN A 42 -11.75 13.13 2.67
N GLU A 43 -10.64 12.71 2.06
CA GLU A 43 -10.47 12.79 0.61
C GLU A 43 -11.44 11.86 -0.14
N ALA A 44 -11.69 10.66 0.38
CA ALA A 44 -12.65 9.72 -0.21
C ALA A 44 -14.07 10.30 -0.21
N GLU A 45 -14.51 10.88 0.92
CA GLU A 45 -15.80 11.56 1.04
C GLU A 45 -15.91 12.76 0.08
N HIS A 46 -14.85 13.57 0.00
CA HIS A 46 -14.80 14.72 -0.89
C HIS A 46 -14.90 14.31 -2.37
N ARG A 47 -14.15 13.28 -2.79
CA ARG A 47 -14.22 12.75 -4.17
C ARG A 47 -15.60 12.17 -4.49
N LEU A 48 -16.19 11.42 -3.55
CA LEU A 48 -17.52 10.85 -3.73
C LEU A 48 -18.58 11.94 -3.92
N ALA A 49 -18.53 13.01 -3.12
CA ALA A 49 -19.42 14.16 -3.25
C ALA A 49 -19.25 14.87 -4.60
N ALA A 50 -18.00 15.07 -5.07
CA ALA A 50 -17.72 15.66 -6.37
C ALA A 50 -18.27 14.81 -7.53
N CYS A 51 -18.09 13.48 -7.47
CA CYS A 51 -18.65 12.55 -8.46
C CYS A 51 -20.18 12.64 -8.50
N ARG A 52 -20.84 12.57 -7.34
CA ARG A 52 -22.31 12.65 -7.22
C ARG A 52 -22.87 14.00 -7.70
N ALA A 53 -22.11 15.07 -7.52
CA ALA A 53 -22.47 16.41 -8.00
C ALA A 53 -22.13 16.64 -9.49
N GLY A 54 -21.57 15.65 -10.19
CA GLY A 54 -21.15 15.79 -11.60
C GLY A 54 -19.98 16.75 -11.82
N LYS A 55 -19.21 17.06 -10.77
CA LYS A 55 -18.06 17.99 -10.84
C LYS A 55 -16.79 17.35 -11.39
N VAL A 56 -16.76 16.01 -11.44
CA VAL A 56 -15.67 15.22 -11.97
C VAL A 56 -16.23 14.13 -12.87
N GLN A 57 -15.52 13.81 -13.95
CA GLN A 57 -15.89 12.73 -14.86
C GLN A 57 -15.27 11.42 -14.36
N GLY A 58 -16.12 10.47 -14.00
CA GLY A 58 -15.69 9.10 -13.70
C GLY A 58 -15.41 8.29 -14.97
N ILE A 59 -14.70 7.19 -14.80
CA ILE A 59 -14.53 6.16 -15.83
C ILE A 59 -15.47 5.00 -15.49
N PRO A 60 -16.24 4.46 -16.44
CA PRO A 60 -17.07 3.27 -16.21
C PRO A 60 -16.27 2.11 -15.64
N ALA A 61 -16.85 1.34 -14.72
CA ALA A 61 -16.15 0.26 -14.03
C ALA A 61 -15.76 -0.86 -15.01
N GLU A 62 -16.59 -1.08 -16.03
CA GLU A 62 -16.44 -2.08 -17.08
C GLU A 62 -15.17 -1.83 -17.93
N GLU A 63 -14.74 -0.58 -18.06
CA GLU A 63 -13.52 -0.21 -18.80
C GLU A 63 -12.23 -0.52 -18.01
N ILE A 64 -12.33 -0.67 -16.68
CA ILE A 64 -11.17 -0.84 -15.79
C ILE A 64 -11.06 -2.26 -15.25
N LEU A 65 -12.17 -2.84 -14.80
CA LEU A 65 -12.14 -4.13 -14.10
C LEU A 65 -11.90 -5.30 -15.04
N GLY A 66 -12.33 -5.19 -16.31
CA GLY A 66 -12.32 -6.29 -17.26
C GLY A 66 -13.25 -7.42 -16.79
N GLU A 67 -14.15 -7.89 -17.65
CA GLU A 67 -14.86 -9.15 -17.40
C GLU A 67 -13.92 -10.37 -17.50
#